data_AF-A0A3N5QYC8-F1
#
_entry.id   AF-A0A3N5QYC8-F1
#
_cell.length_a   1.000
_cell.length_b   1.000
_cell.length_c   1.000
_cell.angle_alpha   90.00
_cell.angle_beta   90.00
_cell.angle_gamma   90.00
#
_symmetry.space_group_name_H-M   'P 1'
#
loop_
_entity.id
_entity.type
_entity.pdbx_description
1 polymer ?
#
loop_
_entity_poly.entity_id
_entity_poly.type
_entity_poly.pdbx_seq_one_letter_code
_entity_poly.pdbx_strand_id
1 'polypeptide(L)'
;MNNVVKYLHEQNRIYEWYGYSFSYFEAAECLVKACSSNVRTYNILFSPLIYNLHHGIELMLKFFSYALGEKRRVLLHHDISTIFIKVRSELLSLDDETLLFASKGLEIDKSIVRQYIQIIIEKIGKITIKYWSYQFLSVAIQDSKNELFRYPSNTTGGPFSAVDCPKPPLREISEDIGDLISFLLFFVAAFGQKMNGSHVLDE
;
A
#
# COMPACT_ATOMS: atom_id res chain seq x y z
N MET A 1 22.25 -19.96 10.26
CA MET A 1 21.53 -20.41 9.04
C MET A 1 20.71 -19.24 8.52
N ASN A 2 21.09 -18.79 7.33
CA ASN A 2 20.63 -17.70 6.47
C ASN A 2 19.18 -17.21 6.64
N ASN A 3 19.02 -15.97 7.15
CA ASN A 3 17.77 -15.21 7.03
C ASN A 3 17.45 -14.82 5.58
N VAL A 4 18.45 -14.84 4.69
CA VAL A 4 18.25 -14.51 3.26
C VAL A 4 17.42 -15.56 2.51
N VAL A 5 17.15 -16.74 3.08
CA VAL A 5 16.37 -17.82 2.44
C VAL A 5 14.85 -17.67 2.68
N LYS A 6 14.39 -16.72 3.49
CA LYS A 6 12.95 -16.56 3.78
C LYS A 6 12.08 -16.18 2.56
N TYR A 7 12.69 -15.62 1.51
CA TYR A 7 12.01 -15.03 0.35
C TYR A 7 11.63 -16.03 -0.78
N LEU A 8 12.10 -17.29 -0.72
CA LEU A 8 12.09 -18.19 -1.89
C LEU A 8 10.86 -19.10 -2.04
N HIS A 9 9.99 -19.25 -1.03
CA HIS A 9 9.06 -20.40 -1.00
C HIS A 9 7.60 -20.15 -1.46
N GLU A 10 7.17 -18.92 -1.76
CA GLU A 10 5.85 -18.66 -2.41
C GLU A 10 5.91 -17.42 -3.32
N GLN A 11 6.90 -17.40 -4.23
CA GLN A 11 7.12 -16.31 -5.18
C GLN A 11 5.82 -15.87 -5.89
N ASN A 12 4.98 -16.82 -6.34
CA ASN A 12 3.70 -16.53 -7.01
C ASN A 12 2.75 -15.61 -6.22
N ARG A 13 2.63 -15.79 -4.90
CA ARG A 13 1.67 -15.03 -4.09
C ARG A 13 2.15 -13.61 -3.78
N ILE A 14 3.46 -13.45 -3.65
CA ILE A 14 4.12 -12.15 -3.52
C ILE A 14 3.88 -11.34 -4.81
N TYR A 15 4.06 -11.96 -5.97
CA TYR A 15 3.80 -11.31 -7.27
C TYR A 15 2.34 -10.95 -7.46
N GLU A 16 1.42 -11.84 -7.08
CA GLU A 16 -0.01 -11.56 -7.15
C GLU A 16 -0.37 -10.32 -6.32
N TRP A 17 0.11 -10.22 -5.08
CA TRP A 17 -0.22 -9.07 -4.23
C TRP A 17 0.44 -7.77 -4.68
N TYR A 18 1.68 -7.84 -5.16
CA TYR A 18 2.32 -6.70 -5.82
C TYR A 18 1.51 -6.24 -7.04
N GLY A 19 1.23 -7.16 -7.97
CA GLY A 19 0.53 -6.86 -9.22
C GLY A 19 -0.88 -6.36 -9.00
N TYR A 20 -1.63 -6.97 -8.07
CA TYR A 20 -2.96 -6.48 -7.70
C TYR A 20 -2.88 -5.10 -7.06
N SER A 21 -2.01 -4.90 -6.06
CA SER A 21 -1.85 -3.59 -5.41
C SER A 21 -1.54 -2.49 -6.42
N PHE A 22 -0.59 -2.73 -7.32
CA PHE A 22 -0.24 -1.83 -8.41
C PHE A 22 -1.46 -1.53 -9.32
N SER A 23 -2.18 -2.58 -9.75
CA SER A 23 -3.38 -2.43 -10.57
C SER A 23 -4.48 -1.60 -9.89
N TYR A 24 -4.67 -1.75 -8.58
CA TYR A 24 -5.61 -0.94 -7.79
C TYR A 24 -5.18 0.53 -7.75
N PHE A 25 -3.88 0.82 -7.63
CA PHE A 25 -3.39 2.19 -7.67
C PHE A 25 -3.51 2.82 -9.06
N GLU A 26 -3.23 2.08 -10.13
CA GLU A 26 -3.47 2.55 -11.51
C GLU A 26 -4.95 2.80 -11.79
N ALA A 27 -5.83 1.92 -11.32
CA ALA A 27 -7.28 2.11 -11.40
C ALA A 27 -7.71 3.38 -10.65
N ALA A 28 -7.17 3.62 -9.45
CA ALA A 28 -7.39 4.86 -8.70
C ALA A 28 -6.89 6.09 -9.49
N GLU A 29 -5.72 6.02 -10.11
CA GLU A 29 -5.17 7.11 -10.92
C GLU A 29 -6.08 7.44 -12.14
N CYS A 30 -6.60 6.40 -12.80
CA CYS A 30 -7.56 6.55 -13.88
C CYS A 30 -8.85 7.21 -13.41
N LEU A 31 -9.33 6.86 -12.21
CA LEU A 31 -10.50 7.50 -11.60
C LEU A 31 -10.22 8.96 -11.24
N VAL A 32 -9.03 9.31 -10.75
CA VAL A 32 -8.64 10.72 -10.51
C VAL A 32 -8.73 11.53 -11.82
N LYS A 33 -8.18 10.99 -12.92
CA LYS A 33 -8.27 11.61 -14.25
C LYS A 33 -9.72 11.79 -14.69
N ALA A 34 -10.58 10.78 -14.52
CA ALA A 34 -12.02 10.89 -14.82
C ALA A 34 -12.74 11.93 -13.95
N CYS A 35 -12.43 12.00 -12.65
CA CYS A 35 -13.01 12.94 -11.70
C CYS A 35 -12.67 14.40 -12.01
N SER A 36 -11.53 14.66 -12.68
CA SER A 36 -11.11 16.01 -13.06
C SER A 36 -12.04 16.68 -14.07
N SER A 37 -12.89 15.90 -14.75
CA SER A 37 -13.79 16.37 -15.81
C SER A 37 -14.90 17.30 -15.33
N ASN A 38 -15.47 17.07 -14.14
CA ASN A 38 -16.46 17.94 -13.48
C ASN A 38 -16.83 17.41 -12.08
N VAL A 39 -17.45 18.27 -11.27
CA VAL A 39 -17.86 17.97 -9.88
C VAL A 39 -18.86 16.80 -9.79
N ARG A 40 -19.77 16.66 -10.76
CA ARG A 40 -20.77 15.58 -10.75
C ARG A 40 -20.10 14.22 -10.93
N THR A 41 -19.16 14.11 -11.86
CA THR A 41 -18.35 12.90 -12.06
C THR A 41 -17.58 12.58 -10.79
N TYR A 42 -16.97 13.57 -10.15
CA TYR A 42 -16.23 13.35 -8.92
C TYR A 42 -17.13 12.78 -7.80
N ASN A 43 -18.33 13.32 -7.62
CA ASN A 43 -19.28 12.82 -6.62
C ASN A 43 -19.71 11.37 -6.86
N ILE A 44 -19.83 10.94 -8.13
CA ILE A 44 -20.19 9.57 -8.49
C ILE A 44 -19.01 8.61 -8.29
N LEU A 45 -17.81 9.05 -8.69
CA LEU A 45 -16.61 8.21 -8.72
C LEU A 45 -15.76 8.27 -7.44
N PHE A 46 -16.15 9.08 -6.46
CA PHE A 46 -15.42 9.19 -5.20
C PHE A 46 -15.37 7.86 -4.44
N SER A 47 -16.50 7.17 -4.27
CA SER A 47 -16.53 5.86 -3.58
C SER A 47 -15.62 4.81 -4.23
N PRO A 48 -15.71 4.55 -5.55
CA PRO A 48 -14.80 3.58 -6.18
C PRO A 48 -13.34 4.04 -6.11
N LEU A 49 -13.06 5.35 -6.17
CA LEU A 49 -11.69 5.87 -6.00
C LEU A 49 -11.10 5.51 -4.63
N ILE A 50 -11.84 5.78 -3.55
CA ILE A 50 -11.42 5.45 -2.19
C ILE A 50 -11.33 3.94 -1.99
N TYR A 51 -12.26 3.17 -2.54
CA TYR A 51 -12.22 1.71 -2.49
C TYR A 51 -10.92 1.15 -3.08
N ASN A 52 -10.54 1.62 -4.28
CA ASN A 52 -9.30 1.19 -4.93
C ASN A 52 -8.06 1.55 -4.09
N LEU A 53 -8.01 2.75 -3.51
CA LEU A 53 -6.90 3.17 -2.64
C LEU A 53 -6.79 2.30 -1.39
N HIS A 54 -7.90 2.11 -0.68
CA HIS A 54 -7.93 1.36 0.56
C HIS A 54 -7.50 -0.11 0.33
N HIS A 55 -8.02 -0.74 -0.72
CA HIS A 55 -7.68 -2.12 -1.04
C HIS A 55 -6.28 -2.26 -1.63
N GLY A 56 -5.82 -1.29 -2.43
CA GLY A 56 -4.44 -1.23 -2.91
C GLY A 56 -3.44 -1.15 -1.75
N ILE A 57 -3.71 -0.34 -0.73
CA ILE A 57 -2.91 -0.24 0.51
C ILE A 57 -2.92 -1.57 1.27
N GLU A 58 -4.09 -2.20 1.43
CA GLU A 58 -4.20 -3.50 2.08
C GLU A 58 -3.29 -4.55 1.42
N LEU A 59 -3.37 -4.66 0.09
CA LEU A 59 -2.58 -5.61 -0.69
C LEU A 59 -1.09 -5.27 -0.69
N MET A 60 -0.74 -3.99 -0.74
CA MET A 60 0.63 -3.50 -0.59
C MET A 60 1.24 -3.94 0.75
N LEU A 61 0.50 -3.75 1.84
CA LEU A 61 0.97 -4.12 3.18
C LEU A 61 1.05 -5.64 3.36
N LYS A 62 0.13 -6.39 2.75
CA LYS A 62 0.21 -7.86 2.68
C LYS A 62 1.45 -8.31 1.91
N PHE A 63 1.73 -7.68 0.77
CA PHE A 63 2.96 -7.89 0.00
C PHE A 63 4.20 -7.68 0.86
N PHE A 64 4.34 -6.55 1.55
CA PHE A 64 5.50 -6.30 2.41
C PHE A 64 5.61 -7.29 3.55
N SER A 65 4.50 -7.53 4.26
CA SER A 65 4.54 -8.43 5.40
C SER A 65 4.92 -9.85 4.99
N TYR A 66 4.43 -10.31 3.84
CA TYR A 66 4.82 -11.61 3.29
C TYR A 66 6.29 -11.63 2.86
N ALA A 67 6.75 -10.58 2.17
CA ALA A 67 8.15 -10.44 1.78
C ALA A 67 9.07 -10.54 3.01
N LEU A 68 8.70 -9.94 4.14
CA LEU A 68 9.44 -9.99 5.40
C LEU A 68 9.37 -11.36 6.13
N GLY A 69 8.72 -12.36 5.53
CA GLY A 69 8.72 -13.74 5.99
C GLY A 69 7.57 -14.11 6.93
N GLU A 70 6.53 -13.29 7.03
CA GLU A 70 5.37 -13.52 7.90
C GLU A 70 4.28 -14.35 7.20
N LYS A 71 4.51 -15.65 7.11
CA LYS A 71 3.70 -16.58 6.31
C LYS A 71 2.37 -17.02 6.94
N ARG A 72 2.22 -17.00 8.28
CA ARG A 72 1.09 -17.71 8.96
C ARG A 72 -0.02 -16.85 9.54
N ARG A 73 0.18 -15.54 9.78
CA ARG A 73 -0.83 -14.68 10.45
C ARG A 73 -1.41 -13.55 9.60
N VAL A 74 -0.81 -13.24 8.45
CA VAL A 74 -1.18 -12.09 7.60
C VAL A 74 -2.20 -12.46 6.54
N LEU A 75 -2.26 -13.74 6.16
CA LEU A 75 -3.08 -14.24 5.06
C LEU A 75 -4.60 -14.10 5.24
N LEU A 76 -5.08 -13.90 6.47
CA LEU A 76 -6.52 -13.91 6.80
C LEU A 76 -7.00 -12.64 7.51
N HIS A 77 -6.12 -11.72 7.88
CA HIS A 77 -6.52 -10.46 8.51
C HIS A 77 -6.59 -9.33 7.46
N HIS A 78 -7.71 -8.60 7.49
CA HIS A 78 -7.96 -7.41 6.68
C HIS A 78 -7.74 -6.11 7.47
N ASP A 79 -7.22 -6.21 8.71
CA ASP A 79 -6.94 -5.05 9.55
C ASP A 79 -5.63 -4.38 9.12
N ILE A 80 -5.78 -3.37 8.26
CA ILE A 80 -4.68 -2.56 7.73
C ILE A 80 -3.80 -1.95 8.82
N SER A 81 -4.37 -1.50 9.94
CA SER A 81 -3.60 -0.84 11.00
C SER A 81 -2.62 -1.81 11.67
N THR A 82 -3.10 -3.01 11.98
CA THR A 82 -2.29 -4.08 12.57
C THR A 82 -1.18 -4.52 11.61
N ILE A 83 -1.50 -4.69 10.32
CA ILE A 83 -0.50 -5.07 9.31
C ILE A 83 0.54 -3.95 9.15
N PHE A 84 0.11 -2.68 9.10
CA PHE A 84 1.01 -1.54 8.97
C PHE A 84 1.98 -1.41 10.14
N ILE A 85 1.50 -1.51 11.39
CA ILE A 85 2.36 -1.44 12.59
C ILE A 85 3.46 -2.50 12.51
N LYS A 86 3.09 -3.71 12.06
CA LYS A 86 4.03 -4.82 11.93
C LYS A 86 5.05 -4.56 10.82
N VAL A 87 4.60 -4.24 9.61
CA VAL A 87 5.48 -3.91 8.47
C VAL A 87 6.44 -2.78 8.86
N ARG A 88 5.94 -1.72 9.50
CA ARG A 88 6.76 -0.62 10.00
C ARG A 88 7.84 -1.10 10.97
N SER A 89 7.48 -1.94 11.94
CA SER A 89 8.45 -2.45 12.91
C SER A 89 9.57 -3.23 12.23
N GLU A 90 9.22 -4.14 11.32
CA GLU A 90 10.17 -4.98 10.59
C GLU A 90 11.11 -4.16 9.70
N LEU A 91 10.57 -3.17 8.98
CA LEU A 91 11.37 -2.29 8.12
C LEU A 91 12.33 -1.38 8.92
N LEU A 92 11.95 -0.99 10.13
CA LEU A 92 12.84 -0.23 11.03
C LEU A 92 13.91 -1.11 11.68
N SER A 93 13.70 -2.43 11.74
CA SER A 93 14.62 -3.40 12.33
C SER A 93 15.48 -4.15 11.31
N LEU A 94 15.53 -3.72 10.04
CA LEU A 94 16.35 -4.36 9.02
C LEU A 94 17.83 -4.34 9.42
N ASP A 95 18.45 -5.52 9.37
CA ASP A 95 19.87 -5.68 9.67
C ASP A 95 20.77 -5.09 8.57
N ASP A 96 22.05 -4.95 8.90
CA ASP A 96 23.05 -4.36 8.02
C ASP A 96 23.29 -5.18 6.75
N GLU A 97 23.09 -6.50 6.80
CA GLU A 97 23.21 -7.40 5.64
C GLU A 97 22.07 -7.15 4.64
N THR A 98 20.84 -7.03 5.14
CA THR A 98 19.64 -6.76 4.34
C THR A 98 19.70 -5.38 3.70
N LEU A 99 20.20 -4.38 4.43
CA LEU A 99 20.40 -3.04 3.89
C LEU A 99 21.52 -3.00 2.84
N LEU A 100 22.60 -3.77 3.02
CA LEU A 100 23.67 -3.89 2.02
C LEU A 100 23.17 -4.57 0.73
N PHE A 101 22.29 -5.55 0.87
CA PHE A 101 21.64 -6.17 -0.27
C PHE A 101 20.76 -5.17 -1.03
N ALA A 102 19.92 -4.41 -0.31
CA ALA A 102 19.11 -3.35 -0.91
C ALA A 102 19.94 -2.27 -1.60
N SER A 103 21.08 -1.90 -1.02
CA SER A 103 21.98 -0.88 -1.57
C SER A 103 22.60 -1.33 -2.89
N LYS A 104 22.85 -2.63 -3.08
CA LYS A 104 23.28 -3.20 -4.36
C LYS A 104 22.18 -3.13 -5.41
N GLY A 105 20.94 -3.49 -5.05
CA GLY A 105 19.80 -3.43 -5.98
C GLY A 105 19.49 -2.01 -6.47
N LEU A 106 19.70 -1.02 -5.61
CA LEU A 106 19.48 0.40 -5.92
C LEU A 106 20.72 1.14 -6.43
N GLU A 107 21.89 0.51 -6.42
CA GLU A 107 23.18 1.14 -6.77
C GLU A 107 23.48 2.43 -5.96
N ILE A 108 23.11 2.44 -4.68
CA ILE A 108 23.35 3.57 -3.77
C ILE A 108 23.99 3.10 -2.46
N ASP A 109 24.45 4.04 -1.63
CA ASP A 109 25.02 3.72 -0.33
C ASP A 109 23.97 3.20 0.67
N LYS A 110 24.37 2.25 1.52
CA LYS A 110 23.52 1.62 2.55
C LYS A 110 22.89 2.64 3.50
N SER A 111 23.63 3.69 3.88
CA SER A 111 23.12 4.74 4.78
C SER A 111 22.00 5.54 4.12
N ILE A 112 22.08 5.76 2.82
CA ILE A 112 21.05 6.43 2.02
C ILE A 112 19.80 5.55 1.96
N VAL A 113 19.94 4.23 1.72
CA VAL A 113 18.81 3.29 1.77
C VAL A 113 18.08 3.38 3.11
N ARG A 114 18.81 3.37 4.23
CA ARG A 114 18.22 3.46 5.57
C ARG A 114 17.43 4.76 5.76
N GLN A 115 17.96 5.89 5.32
CA GLN A 115 17.27 7.18 5.39
C GLN A 115 16.00 7.18 4.52
N TYR A 116 16.06 6.64 3.31
CA TYR A 116 14.88 6.52 2.44
C TYR A 116 13.81 5.65 3.08
N ILE A 117 14.16 4.49 3.64
CA ILE A 117 13.18 3.62 4.32
C ILE A 117 12.47 4.37 5.45
N GLN A 118 13.19 5.16 6.26
CA GLN A 118 12.58 5.97 7.32
C GLN A 118 11.59 7.00 6.76
N ILE A 119 12.01 7.78 5.76
CA ILE A 119 11.17 8.82 5.13
C ILE A 119 9.91 8.19 4.54
N ILE A 120 10.05 7.05 3.86
CA ILE A 120 8.91 6.42 3.19
C ILE A 120 7.94 5.78 4.19
N ILE A 121 8.43 5.15 5.26
CA ILE A 121 7.56 4.65 6.35
C ILE A 121 6.71 5.77 6.94
N GLU A 122 7.29 6.95 7.15
CA GLU A 122 6.54 8.10 7.67
C GLU A 122 5.47 8.59 6.70
N LYS A 123 5.82 8.75 5.42
CA LYS A 123 4.86 9.15 4.37
C LYS A 123 3.72 8.15 4.25
N ILE A 124 4.04 6.87 4.16
CA ILE A 124 3.03 5.82 3.99
C ILE A 124 2.21 5.61 5.24
N GLY A 125 2.78 5.84 6.42
CA GLY A 125 2.01 5.86 7.65
C GLY A 125 0.91 6.92 7.59
N LYS A 126 1.22 8.13 7.14
CA LYS A 126 0.21 9.20 6.99
C LYS A 126 -0.88 8.81 5.98
N ILE A 127 -0.48 8.32 4.79
CA ILE A 127 -1.40 7.90 3.73
C ILE A 127 -2.28 6.73 4.20
N THR A 128 -1.68 5.70 4.80
CA THR A 128 -2.37 4.52 5.31
C THR A 128 -3.42 4.93 6.35
N ILE A 129 -3.05 5.75 7.33
CA ILE A 129 -3.98 6.21 8.36
C ILE A 129 -5.12 7.03 7.74
N LYS A 130 -4.82 7.93 6.80
CA LYS A 130 -5.80 8.77 6.10
C LYS A 130 -6.89 7.92 5.45
N TYR A 131 -6.52 6.88 4.71
CA TYR A 131 -7.47 6.04 3.97
C TYR A 131 -8.07 4.89 4.79
N TRP A 132 -7.38 4.34 5.78
CA TRP A 132 -7.91 3.29 6.65
C TRP A 132 -8.91 3.82 7.69
N SER A 133 -8.62 4.96 8.31
CA SER A 133 -9.50 5.57 9.32
C SER A 133 -10.42 6.65 8.74
N TYR A 134 -10.35 6.85 7.42
CA TYR A 134 -11.11 7.85 6.69
C TYR A 134 -11.02 9.25 7.31
N GLN A 135 -9.80 9.74 7.59
CA GLN A 135 -9.57 11.04 8.26
C GLN A 135 -10.15 12.25 7.49
N PHE A 136 -10.48 12.07 6.22
CA PHE A 136 -11.16 13.07 5.41
C PHE A 136 -12.67 13.16 5.69
N LEU A 137 -13.25 12.22 6.44
CA LEU A 137 -14.64 12.28 6.90
C LEU A 137 -14.73 13.07 8.20
N SER A 138 -15.87 13.75 8.39
CA SER A 138 -16.16 14.52 9.61
C SER A 138 -16.52 13.66 10.81
N VAL A 139 -16.68 12.34 10.60
CA VAL A 139 -17.06 11.37 11.63
C VAL A 139 -16.07 10.21 11.61
N ALA A 140 -15.68 9.74 12.79
CA ALA A 140 -14.87 8.53 12.90
C ALA A 140 -15.71 7.31 12.53
N ILE A 141 -15.23 6.51 11.58
CA ILE A 141 -15.91 5.29 11.14
C ILE A 141 -15.01 4.10 11.42
N GLN A 142 -15.59 3.04 12.00
CA GLN A 142 -14.93 1.76 12.16
C GLN A 142 -15.44 0.80 11.07
N ASP A 143 -14.65 0.61 10.02
CA ASP A 143 -14.99 -0.23 8.87
C ASP A 143 -13.84 -1.18 8.53
N SER A 144 -13.60 -2.15 9.40
CA SER A 144 -12.50 -3.11 9.25
C SER A 144 -12.61 -4.02 8.03
N LYS A 145 -13.76 -4.03 7.35
CA LYS A 145 -14.02 -4.84 6.15
C LYS A 145 -14.07 -4.03 4.86
N ASN A 146 -13.85 -2.72 4.91
CA ASN A 146 -13.97 -1.81 3.75
C ASN A 146 -15.36 -1.90 3.08
N GLU A 147 -16.42 -2.09 3.86
CA GLU A 147 -17.78 -2.22 3.35
C GLU A 147 -18.42 -0.86 3.06
N LEU A 148 -17.94 0.24 3.69
CA LEU A 148 -18.50 1.58 3.53
C LEU A 148 -18.53 2.04 2.07
N PHE A 149 -17.43 1.83 1.36
CA PHE A 149 -17.29 2.24 -0.04
C PHE A 149 -17.58 1.12 -1.04
N ARG A 150 -17.57 -0.14 -0.59
CA ARG A 150 -17.91 -1.31 -1.40
C ARG A 150 -19.43 -1.51 -1.54
N TYR A 151 -20.15 -1.38 -0.44
CA TYR A 151 -21.61 -1.55 -0.37
C TYR A 151 -22.24 -0.44 0.50
N PRO A 152 -22.39 0.78 -0.03
CA PRO A 152 -22.90 1.93 0.73
C PRO A 152 -24.30 1.72 1.33
N SER A 153 -25.05 0.72 0.86
CA SER A 153 -26.36 0.32 1.36
C SER A 153 -26.32 -0.48 2.68
N ASN A 154 -25.16 -1.02 3.09
CA ASN A 154 -25.03 -1.94 4.22
C ASN A 154 -24.60 -1.25 5.53
N THR A 155 -24.55 0.08 5.55
CA THR A 155 -24.14 0.85 6.73
C THR A 155 -25.22 0.82 7.82
N THR A 156 -24.80 0.59 9.07
CA THR A 156 -25.66 0.44 10.26
C THR A 156 -26.38 1.72 10.72
N GLY A 157 -26.44 2.76 9.87
CA GLY A 157 -27.11 4.03 10.12
C GLY A 157 -27.93 4.59 8.93
N GLY A 158 -28.25 3.75 7.94
CA GLY A 158 -28.82 4.19 6.66
C GLY A 158 -27.74 4.44 5.61
N PRO A 159 -28.11 4.67 4.33
CA PRO A 159 -27.17 4.69 3.22
C PRO A 159 -26.13 5.81 3.37
N PHE A 160 -24.84 5.46 3.29
CA PHE A 160 -23.76 6.46 3.24
C PHE A 160 -23.82 7.21 1.91
N SER A 161 -24.06 8.53 1.98
CA SER A 161 -23.99 9.41 0.81
C SER A 161 -22.57 9.94 0.65
N ALA A 162 -21.84 9.36 -0.30
CA ALA A 162 -20.53 9.88 -0.72
C ALA A 162 -20.61 11.29 -1.35
N VAL A 163 -21.81 11.76 -1.69
CA VAL A 163 -22.02 13.12 -2.23
C VAL A 163 -21.77 14.18 -1.16
N ASP A 164 -22.16 13.90 0.08
CA ASP A 164 -22.17 14.89 1.17
C ASP A 164 -20.92 14.83 2.05
N CYS A 165 -20.03 13.86 1.82
CA CYS A 165 -18.79 13.78 2.57
C CYS A 165 -17.77 14.86 2.11
N PRO A 166 -16.97 15.40 3.04
CA PRO A 166 -15.81 16.20 2.66
C PRO A 166 -14.89 15.33 1.81
N LYS A 167 -14.44 15.89 0.68
CA LYS A 167 -13.58 15.18 -0.27
C LYS A 167 -12.20 15.85 -0.27
N PRO A 168 -11.11 15.08 -0.12
CA PRO A 168 -9.78 15.64 -0.28
C PRO A 168 -9.60 16.14 -1.71
N PRO A 169 -8.81 17.20 -1.96
CA PRO A 169 -8.52 17.67 -3.30
C PRO A 169 -7.96 16.54 -4.19
N LEU A 170 -8.39 16.47 -5.45
CA LEU A 170 -7.91 15.44 -6.41
C LEU A 170 -6.38 15.44 -6.56
N ARG A 171 -5.76 16.62 -6.47
CA ARG A 171 -4.30 16.75 -6.48
C ARG A 171 -3.65 15.99 -5.33
N GLU A 172 -4.18 16.13 -4.11
CA GLU A 172 -3.67 15.42 -2.93
C GLU A 172 -3.82 13.91 -3.10
N ILE A 173 -4.95 13.44 -3.62
CA ILE A 173 -5.16 12.01 -3.92
C ILE A 173 -4.14 11.53 -4.96
N SER A 174 -3.89 12.32 -6.01
CA SER A 174 -2.90 11.98 -7.03
C SER A 174 -1.48 11.89 -6.48
N GLU A 175 -1.10 12.80 -5.58
CA GLU A 175 0.20 12.79 -4.89
C GLU A 175 0.33 11.54 -4.00
N ASP A 176 -0.72 11.20 -3.25
CA ASP A 176 -0.76 9.97 -2.44
C ASP A 176 -0.58 8.70 -3.29
N ILE A 177 -1.26 8.61 -4.44
CA ILE A 177 -1.13 7.48 -5.38
C ILE A 177 0.31 7.38 -5.89
N GLY A 178 0.90 8.51 -6.29
CA GLY A 178 2.28 8.56 -6.77
C GLY A 178 3.28 8.09 -5.71
N ASP A 179 3.11 8.51 -4.46
CA ASP A 179 3.94 8.07 -3.33
C ASP A 179 3.78 6.55 -3.06
N LEU A 180 2.56 6.00 -3.14
CA LEU A 180 2.29 4.57 -2.96
C LEU A 180 2.91 3.70 -4.09
N ILE A 181 2.75 4.12 -5.35
CA ILE A 181 3.35 3.42 -6.50
C ILE A 181 4.88 3.48 -6.43
N SER A 182 5.44 4.66 -6.14
CA SER A 182 6.89 4.85 -6.02
C SER A 182 7.46 3.92 -4.94
N PHE A 183 6.71 3.67 -3.86
CA PHE A 183 7.15 2.75 -2.83
C PHE A 183 7.16 1.29 -3.25
N LEU A 184 6.10 0.84 -3.93
CA LEU A 184 6.07 -0.51 -4.50
C LEU A 184 7.27 -0.74 -5.42
N LEU A 185 7.56 0.23 -6.30
CA LEU A 185 8.69 0.17 -7.22
C LEU A 185 10.04 0.20 -6.49
N PHE A 186 10.19 1.07 -5.49
CA PHE A 186 11.39 1.12 -4.64
C PHE A 186 11.66 -0.23 -3.99
N PHE A 187 10.64 -0.88 -3.42
CA PHE A 187 10.79 -2.17 -2.76
C PHE A 187 11.21 -3.28 -3.73
N VAL A 188 10.63 -3.29 -4.93
CA VAL A 188 11.01 -4.22 -5.97
C VAL A 188 12.45 -3.96 -6.42
N ALA A 189 12.84 -2.71 -6.67
CA ALA A 189 14.22 -2.39 -7.07
C ALA A 189 15.24 -2.75 -5.97
N ALA A 190 14.91 -2.48 -4.72
CA ALA A 190 15.78 -2.75 -3.57
C ALA A 190 15.90 -4.25 -3.26
N PHE A 191 14.79 -4.97 -3.21
CA PHE A 191 14.76 -6.34 -2.68
C PHE A 191 14.45 -7.40 -3.73
N GLY A 192 14.16 -6.99 -4.96
CA GLY A 192 13.81 -7.84 -6.07
C GLY A 192 14.99 -8.37 -6.86
N GLN A 193 16.25 -8.24 -6.44
CA GLN A 193 17.34 -8.95 -7.10
C GLN A 193 17.65 -10.25 -6.36
N LYS A 194 17.73 -11.40 -7.03
CA LYS A 194 18.26 -12.63 -6.43
C LYS A 194 19.77 -12.45 -6.16
N MET A 195 20.35 -13.28 -5.27
CA MET A 195 21.80 -13.21 -4.95
C MET A 195 22.73 -13.39 -6.17
N ASN A 196 22.25 -14.00 -7.25
CA ASN A 196 22.96 -14.18 -8.52
C ASN A 196 22.77 -12.98 -9.48
N GLY A 197 22.07 -11.92 -9.07
CA GLY A 197 21.82 -10.71 -9.86
C GLY A 197 20.60 -10.76 -10.80
N SER A 198 19.91 -11.90 -10.94
CA SER A 198 18.67 -11.95 -11.74
C SER A 198 17.52 -11.31 -10.98
N HIS A 199 16.66 -10.55 -11.66
CA HIS A 199 15.51 -9.95 -10.99
C HIS A 199 14.47 -11.01 -10.62
N VAL A 200 13.82 -10.83 -9.48
CA VAL A 200 12.76 -11.66 -8.94
C VAL A 200 11.53 -11.57 -9.83
N LEU A 201 11.35 -10.53 -10.66
CA LEU A 201 10.27 -10.45 -11.65
C LEU A 201 10.61 -11.02 -13.05
N ASP A 202 11.83 -11.49 -13.31
CA ASP A 202 12.28 -11.92 -14.65
C ASP A 202 12.04 -13.42 -14.94
N GLU A 203 11.19 -14.11 -14.16
CA GLU A 203 10.87 -15.54 -14.33
C GLU A 203 9.42 -15.80 -14.76
#